data_AF-A0A0M9BS46-F1
#
_entry.id   AF-A0A0M9BS46-F1
#
_cell.length_a   1.000
_cell.length_b   1.000
_cell.length_c   1.000
_cell.angle_alpha   90.00
_cell.angle_beta   90.00
_cell.angle_gamma   90.00
#
_symmetry.space_group_name_H-M   'P 1'
#
loop_
_entity.id
_entity.type
_entity.pdbx_description
1 polymer ?
#
loop_
_entity_poly.entity_id
_entity_poly.type
_entity_poly.pdbx_seq_one_letter_code
_entity_poly.pdbx_strand_id
1 'polypeptide(L)'
;MEQSLQELMRNARAEENTFLYMLHEEARFDQMLFWKYVNSIMELTRLTADQPLDREMASAVSFTYSKIMEHLQWHHSDRDVYEIQQFPYEYANFIVDRLGRVVDGFFKGIVLEEERFDEEFSNPTSTGEMAEEQPVMLQLGYYKQNTNVHAIGFREEDGTYRIVLNEEEDRELFDSRLSRREVEGTYLFMAPDASSAHQLFHEWVMGNHTPYRSAINLSSEDDV
;
A
#
# COMPACT_ATOMS: atom_id res chain seq x y z
N MET A 1 -18.12 17.56 -14.42
CA MET A 1 -17.32 18.69 -13.87
C MET A 1 -17.62 18.94 -12.40
N GLU A 2 -18.84 19.35 -12.04
CA GLU A 2 -19.17 19.80 -10.67
C GLU A 2 -18.93 18.73 -9.60
N GLN A 3 -19.32 17.48 -9.85
CA GLN A 3 -19.09 16.36 -8.92
C GLN A 3 -17.60 16.07 -8.70
N SER A 4 -16.79 16.01 -9.76
CA SER A 4 -15.35 15.74 -9.68
C SER A 4 -14.59 16.89 -9.02
N LEU A 5 -14.98 18.13 -9.32
CA LEU A 5 -14.42 19.32 -8.66
C LEU A 5 -14.77 19.33 -7.18
N GLN A 6 -16.02 19.02 -6.84
CA GLN A 6 -16.45 18.90 -5.46
C GLN A 6 -15.62 17.82 -4.75
N GLU A 7 -15.46 16.63 -5.30
CA GLU A 7 -14.67 15.57 -4.69
C GLU A 7 -13.21 15.97 -4.44
N LEU A 8 -12.55 16.62 -5.42
CA LEU A 8 -11.20 17.16 -5.26
C LEU A 8 -11.13 18.19 -4.12
N MET A 9 -12.07 19.13 -4.09
CA MET A 9 -12.09 20.21 -3.10
C MET A 9 -12.44 19.71 -1.68
N ARG A 10 -13.22 18.63 -1.57
CA ARG A 10 -13.49 17.96 -0.30
C ARG A 10 -12.24 17.24 0.21
N ASN A 11 -11.50 16.56 -0.66
CA ASN A 11 -10.20 15.96 -0.31
C ASN A 11 -9.19 17.04 0.10
N ALA A 12 -9.12 18.16 -0.61
CA ALA A 12 -8.22 19.27 -0.26
C ALA A 12 -8.53 19.89 1.12
N ARG A 13 -9.76 19.75 1.60
CA ARG A 13 -10.21 20.16 2.94
C ARG A 13 -10.14 19.05 3.98
N ALA A 14 -9.71 17.85 3.60
CA ALA A 14 -9.76 16.63 4.41
C ALA A 14 -11.13 16.46 5.08
N GLU A 15 -12.22 16.67 4.34
CA GLU A 15 -13.57 16.47 4.86
C GLU A 15 -13.81 14.99 5.17
N GLU A 16 -14.66 14.70 6.17
CA GLU A 16 -15.06 13.34 6.52
C GLU A 16 -15.47 12.53 5.28
N ASN A 17 -15.08 11.26 5.28
CA ASN A 17 -15.37 10.31 4.20
C ASN A 17 -14.81 10.75 2.83
N THR A 18 -13.59 11.30 2.85
CA THR A 18 -12.74 11.53 1.67
C THR A 18 -11.48 10.68 1.79
N PHE A 19 -10.79 10.40 0.67
CA PHE A 19 -9.60 9.56 0.72
C PHE A 19 -8.51 10.16 1.61
N LEU A 20 -8.25 11.48 1.49
CA LEU A 20 -7.26 12.13 2.33
C LEU A 20 -7.64 12.09 3.83
N TYR A 21 -8.93 12.25 4.16
CA TYR A 21 -9.40 12.10 5.53
C TYR A 21 -9.12 10.70 6.08
N MET A 22 -9.42 9.65 5.31
CA MET A 22 -9.17 8.27 5.75
C MET A 22 -7.69 8.01 6.02
N LEU A 23 -6.79 8.55 5.19
CA LEU A 23 -5.35 8.44 5.42
C LEU A 23 -4.89 9.26 6.64
N HIS A 24 -5.42 10.48 6.80
CA HIS A 24 -4.91 11.44 7.77
C HIS A 24 -5.46 11.22 9.19
N GLU A 25 -6.78 11.02 9.31
CA GLU A 25 -7.49 10.98 10.59
C GLU A 25 -7.73 9.54 11.07
N GLU A 26 -8.02 8.63 10.14
CA GLU A 26 -8.38 7.24 10.45
C GLU A 26 -7.21 6.26 10.28
N ALA A 27 -6.07 6.73 9.75
CA ALA A 27 -4.92 5.91 9.38
C ALA A 27 -5.35 4.64 8.62
N ARG A 28 -6.20 4.78 7.59
CA ARG A 28 -6.76 3.66 6.83
C ARG A 28 -6.72 3.93 5.33
N PHE A 29 -6.30 2.94 4.56
CA PHE A 29 -6.39 2.98 3.11
C PHE A 29 -7.78 2.50 2.66
N ASP A 30 -8.60 3.42 2.16
CA ASP A 30 -9.92 3.09 1.60
C ASP A 30 -9.85 3.06 0.06
N GLN A 31 -9.87 1.86 -0.52
CA GLN A 31 -9.67 1.67 -1.95
C GLN A 31 -10.79 2.31 -2.80
N MET A 32 -12.03 2.32 -2.33
CA MET A 32 -13.13 2.96 -3.06
C MET A 32 -12.93 4.48 -3.11
N LEU A 33 -12.56 5.09 -1.99
CA LEU A 33 -12.30 6.53 -1.93
C LEU A 33 -11.03 6.90 -2.72
N PHE A 34 -10.00 6.06 -2.72
CA PHE A 34 -8.84 6.21 -3.60
C PHE A 34 -9.27 6.32 -5.06
N TRP A 35 -10.06 5.36 -5.54
CA TRP A 35 -10.55 5.37 -6.93
C TRP A 35 -11.44 6.58 -7.22
N LYS A 36 -12.28 6.99 -6.26
CA LYS A 36 -13.11 8.17 -6.40
C LYS A 36 -12.27 9.44 -6.58
N TYR A 37 -11.19 9.58 -5.83
CA TYR A 37 -10.22 10.68 -5.94
C TYR A 37 -9.50 10.65 -7.29
N VAL A 38 -8.91 9.51 -7.68
CA VAL A 38 -8.19 9.33 -8.96
C VAL A 38 -9.10 9.65 -10.15
N ASN A 39 -10.30 9.06 -10.18
CA ASN A 39 -11.28 9.28 -11.24
C ASN A 39 -11.71 10.74 -11.34
N SER A 40 -11.77 11.45 -10.21
CA SER A 40 -12.10 12.88 -10.21
C SER A 40 -11.02 13.71 -10.90
N ILE A 41 -9.74 13.43 -10.68
CA ILE A 41 -8.64 14.13 -11.37
C ILE A 41 -8.64 13.81 -12.86
N MET A 42 -8.81 12.54 -13.23
CA MET A 42 -8.87 12.13 -14.65
C MET A 42 -10.03 12.82 -15.39
N GLU A 43 -11.22 12.86 -14.78
CA GLU A 43 -12.38 13.52 -15.35
C GLU A 43 -12.19 15.04 -15.45
N LEU A 44 -11.60 15.68 -14.43
CA LEU A 44 -11.25 17.10 -14.50
C LEU A 44 -10.26 17.40 -15.61
N THR A 45 -9.23 16.55 -15.77
CA THR A 45 -8.25 16.64 -16.86
C THR A 45 -8.97 16.59 -18.21
N ARG A 46 -9.86 15.62 -18.41
CA ARG A 46 -10.63 15.45 -19.65
C ARG A 46 -11.50 16.67 -19.98
N LEU A 47 -12.13 17.25 -18.96
CA LEU A 47 -13.04 18.39 -19.13
C LEU A 47 -12.31 19.73 -19.31
N THR A 48 -11.04 19.82 -18.92
CA THR A 48 -10.28 21.07 -18.90
C THR A 48 -9.02 21.04 -19.77
N ALA A 49 -8.75 19.96 -20.50
CA ALA A 49 -7.55 19.76 -21.32
C ALA A 49 -7.26 20.92 -22.29
N ASP A 50 -8.31 21.49 -22.91
CA ASP A 50 -8.19 22.59 -23.88
C ASP A 50 -8.37 23.98 -23.23
N GLN A 51 -8.36 24.07 -21.91
CA GLN A 51 -8.59 25.31 -21.16
C GLN A 51 -7.33 25.75 -20.41
N PRO A 52 -7.16 27.05 -20.12
CA PRO A 52 -6.14 27.50 -19.21
C PRO A 52 -6.30 26.82 -17.85
N LEU A 53 -5.19 26.32 -17.30
CA LEU A 53 -5.19 25.62 -16.03
C LEU A 53 -5.71 26.53 -14.91
N ASP A 54 -6.80 26.12 -14.27
CA ASP A 54 -7.34 26.82 -13.11
C ASP A 54 -6.39 26.69 -11.91
N ARG A 55 -6.06 27.82 -11.29
CA ARG A 55 -5.05 27.87 -10.21
C ARG A 55 -5.54 27.24 -8.92
N GLU A 56 -6.84 27.37 -8.61
CA GLU A 56 -7.41 26.79 -7.40
C GLU A 56 -7.45 25.26 -7.53
N MET A 57 -7.90 24.77 -8.67
CA MET A 57 -7.89 23.35 -9.01
C MET A 57 -6.47 22.77 -9.00
N ALA A 58 -5.51 23.46 -9.63
CA ALA A 58 -4.11 23.06 -9.63
C ALA A 58 -3.50 23.02 -8.23
N SER A 59 -3.83 24.00 -7.39
CA SER A 59 -3.40 24.02 -5.99
C SER A 59 -4.00 22.84 -5.22
N ALA A 60 -5.28 22.52 -5.44
CA ALA A 60 -5.95 21.40 -4.77
C ALA A 60 -5.34 20.05 -5.17
N VAL A 61 -5.08 19.83 -6.47
CA VAL A 61 -4.38 18.62 -6.96
C VAL A 61 -2.99 18.51 -6.36
N SER A 62 -2.20 19.58 -6.43
CA SER A 62 -0.84 19.60 -5.87
C SER A 62 -0.82 19.31 -4.37
N PHE A 63 -1.70 19.96 -3.62
CA PHE A 63 -1.80 19.79 -2.18
C PHE A 63 -2.19 18.36 -1.80
N THR A 64 -3.27 17.85 -2.37
CA THR A 64 -3.77 16.49 -2.05
C THR A 64 -2.76 15.42 -2.43
N TYR A 65 -2.15 15.51 -3.61
CA TYR A 65 -1.07 14.60 -4.01
C TYR A 65 0.10 14.63 -3.01
N SER A 66 0.57 15.82 -2.64
CA SER A 66 1.70 15.95 -1.71
C SER A 66 1.39 15.34 -0.35
N LYS A 67 0.16 15.53 0.15
CA LYS A 67 -0.28 14.96 1.42
C LYS A 67 -0.44 13.45 1.38
N ILE A 68 -1.02 12.91 0.31
CA ILE A 68 -1.10 11.46 0.11
C ILE A 68 0.33 10.88 0.08
N MET A 69 1.24 11.47 -0.69
CA MET A 69 2.64 11.00 -0.75
C MET A 69 3.36 11.11 0.59
N GLU A 70 3.11 12.16 1.38
CA GLU A 70 3.65 12.30 2.74
C GLU A 70 3.18 11.15 3.65
N HIS A 71 1.89 10.82 3.63
CA HIS A 71 1.34 9.69 4.38
C HIS A 71 1.90 8.34 3.93
N LEU A 72 1.99 8.11 2.62
CA LEU A 72 2.60 6.89 2.09
C LEU A 72 4.08 6.77 2.48
N GLN A 73 4.84 7.87 2.48
CA GLN A 73 6.24 7.87 2.91
C GLN A 73 6.38 7.60 4.42
N TRP A 74 5.51 8.21 5.24
CA TRP A 74 5.49 7.96 6.67
C TRP A 74 5.14 6.52 6.99
N HIS A 75 4.20 5.91 6.25
CA HIS A 75 3.85 4.50 6.41
C HIS A 75 5.04 3.56 6.27
N HIS A 76 6.02 3.92 5.43
CA HIS A 76 7.26 3.15 5.25
C HIS A 76 8.40 3.56 6.20
N SER A 77 8.16 4.49 7.13
CA SER A 77 9.13 4.93 8.12
C SER A 77 9.15 4.01 9.33
N ASP A 78 10.33 3.61 9.78
CA ASP A 78 10.52 2.82 11.02
C ASP A 78 10.06 3.52 12.29
N ARG A 79 9.81 4.83 12.21
CA ARG A 79 9.34 5.67 13.32
C ARG A 79 7.89 6.06 13.14
N ASP A 80 7.18 5.40 12.23
CA ASP A 80 5.77 5.67 12.07
C ASP A 80 5.02 5.25 13.33
N VAL A 81 4.26 6.20 13.86
CA VAL A 81 3.36 5.97 15.00
C VAL A 81 1.96 5.63 14.49
N TYR A 82 1.70 5.85 13.20
CA TYR A 82 0.41 5.76 12.54
C TYR A 82 0.45 4.80 11.36
N GLU A 83 0.50 3.50 11.67
CA GLU A 83 0.41 2.46 10.65
C GLU A 83 -0.91 2.56 9.89
N ILE A 84 -0.83 2.75 8.57
CA ILE A 84 -2.00 2.79 7.69
C ILE A 84 -2.59 1.37 7.60
N GLN A 85 -3.75 1.19 8.21
CA GLN A 85 -4.52 -0.05 8.17
C GLN A 85 -5.03 -0.32 6.76
N GLN A 86 -5.10 -1.61 6.40
CA GLN A 86 -5.61 -2.08 5.10
C GLN A 86 -4.82 -1.54 3.90
N PHE A 87 -3.55 -1.16 4.11
CA PHE A 87 -2.70 -0.74 3.02
C PHE A 87 -2.43 -1.93 2.08
N PRO A 88 -2.72 -1.81 0.76
CA PRO A 88 -2.54 -2.90 -0.19
C PRO A 88 -1.09 -2.93 -0.66
N TYR A 89 -0.21 -3.52 0.15
CA TYR A 89 1.23 -3.59 -0.10
C TYR A 89 1.58 -4.22 -1.44
N GLU A 90 0.81 -5.22 -1.88
CA GLU A 90 0.94 -5.87 -3.19
C GLU A 90 0.79 -4.90 -4.36
N TYR A 91 0.09 -3.78 -4.16
CA TYR A 91 -0.18 -2.78 -5.19
C TYR A 91 0.46 -1.42 -4.88
N ALA A 92 1.36 -1.35 -3.89
CA ALA A 92 1.93 -0.08 -3.43
C ALA A 92 2.66 0.69 -4.55
N ASN A 93 3.45 -0.02 -5.36
CA ASN A 93 4.11 0.54 -6.54
C ASN A 93 3.11 1.04 -7.58
N PHE A 94 2.01 0.32 -7.82
CA PHE A 94 0.98 0.71 -8.77
C PHE A 94 0.20 1.94 -8.29
N ILE A 95 -0.08 2.05 -6.99
CA ILE A 95 -0.71 3.23 -6.39
C ILE A 95 0.16 4.47 -6.62
N VAL A 96 1.46 4.39 -6.31
CA VAL A 96 2.40 5.50 -6.46
C VAL A 96 2.58 5.91 -7.92
N ASP A 97 2.80 4.95 -8.82
CA ASP A 97 2.92 5.21 -10.27
C ASP A 97 1.65 5.84 -10.82
N ARG A 98 0.47 5.31 -10.46
CA ARG A 98 -0.82 5.82 -10.91
C ARG A 98 -1.08 7.25 -10.43
N LEU A 99 -0.85 7.54 -9.14
CA LEU A 99 -0.99 8.90 -8.61
C LEU A 99 -0.07 9.88 -9.34
N GLY A 100 1.22 9.53 -9.50
CA GLY A 100 2.19 10.37 -10.19
C GLY A 100 1.79 10.67 -11.63
N ARG A 101 1.34 9.64 -12.37
CA ARG A 101 0.91 9.78 -13.76
C ARG A 101 -0.36 10.60 -13.90
N VAL A 102 -1.40 10.34 -13.10
CA VAL A 102 -2.67 11.06 -13.17
C VAL A 102 -2.49 12.54 -12.85
N VAL A 103 -1.65 12.86 -11.85
CA VAL A 103 -1.31 14.25 -11.50
C VAL A 103 -0.48 14.93 -12.60
N ASP A 104 0.52 14.25 -13.16
CA ASP A 104 1.31 14.77 -14.29
C ASP A 104 0.43 15.00 -15.54
N GLY A 105 -0.47 14.07 -15.83
CA GLY A 105 -1.47 14.18 -16.90
C GLY A 105 -2.36 15.40 -16.72
N PHE A 106 -2.84 15.65 -15.49
CA PHE A 106 -3.62 16.84 -15.16
C PHE A 106 -2.87 18.14 -15.48
N PHE A 107 -1.62 18.26 -15.04
CA PHE A 107 -0.82 19.48 -15.30
C PHE A 107 -0.47 19.67 -16.78
N LYS A 108 -0.37 18.57 -17.55
CA LYS A 108 -0.08 18.60 -18.99
C LYS A 108 -1.34 18.73 -19.85
N GLY A 109 -2.53 18.61 -19.28
CA GLY A 109 -3.79 18.50 -20.04
C GLY A 109 -3.88 17.22 -20.87
N ILE A 110 -3.19 16.14 -20.46
CA ILE A 110 -3.17 14.85 -21.15
C ILE A 110 -4.00 13.86 -20.34
N VAL A 111 -5.11 13.41 -20.92
CA VAL A 111 -5.92 12.33 -20.35
C VAL A 111 -5.19 11.01 -20.52
N LEU A 112 -5.03 10.27 -19.42
CA LEU A 112 -4.48 8.93 -19.45
C LEU A 112 -5.60 7.91 -19.68
N GLU A 113 -5.34 7.00 -20.60
CA GLU A 113 -6.20 5.86 -20.89
C GLU A 113 -5.88 4.72 -19.90
N GLU A 114 -6.89 3.95 -19.49
CA GLU A 114 -6.74 2.92 -18.45
C GLU A 114 -5.78 1.79 -18.90
N GLU A 115 -5.73 1.51 -20.19
CA GLU A 115 -4.85 0.53 -20.83
C GLU A 115 -3.36 0.85 -20.67
N ARG A 116 -3.02 2.05 -20.17
CA ARG A 116 -1.64 2.45 -19.87
C ARG A 116 -1.19 2.10 -18.46
N PHE A 117 -2.08 1.55 -17.65
CA PHE A 117 -1.82 1.09 -16.30
C PHE A 117 -1.83 -0.43 -16.24
N ASP A 118 -1.31 -0.96 -15.13
CA ASP A 118 -1.21 -2.40 -14.92
C ASP A 118 -2.60 -3.03 -14.72
N GLU A 119 -2.83 -4.18 -15.37
CA GLU A 119 -4.08 -4.93 -15.28
C GLU A 119 -4.30 -5.49 -13.86
N GLU A 120 -3.22 -5.73 -13.10
CA GLU A 120 -3.25 -6.26 -11.74
C GLU A 120 -3.90 -5.28 -10.74
N PHE A 121 -3.90 -3.98 -11.02
CA PHE A 121 -4.54 -2.95 -10.19
C PHE A 121 -5.50 -2.07 -11.01
N SER A 122 -6.58 -2.71 -11.43
CA SER A 122 -7.59 -2.15 -12.32
C SER A 122 -8.58 -1.22 -11.62
N ASN A 123 -8.96 -0.15 -12.33
CA ASN A 123 -9.96 0.80 -11.86
C ASN A 123 -11.38 0.21 -11.99
N PRO A 124 -12.13 0.01 -10.89
CA PRO A 124 -13.43 -0.66 -10.93
C PRO A 124 -14.49 0.08 -11.75
N THR A 125 -14.34 1.40 -11.91
CA THR A 125 -15.23 2.21 -12.77
C THR A 125 -15.01 1.92 -14.26
N SER A 126 -13.84 1.42 -14.63
CA SER A 126 -13.48 1.11 -16.02
C SER A 126 -13.79 -0.34 -16.41
N THR A 127 -13.65 -1.28 -15.48
CA THR A 127 -13.89 -2.72 -15.72
C THR A 127 -15.34 -3.13 -15.50
N GLY A 128 -16.14 -2.33 -14.76
CA GLY A 128 -17.49 -2.73 -14.35
C GLY A 128 -17.49 -3.84 -13.29
N GLU A 129 -16.31 -4.25 -12.85
CA GLU A 129 -16.07 -5.29 -11.86
C GLU A 129 -15.49 -4.61 -10.62
N MET A 130 -16.19 -4.72 -9.49
CA MET A 130 -15.51 -4.61 -8.21
C MET A 130 -14.63 -5.84 -8.12
N ALA A 131 -13.31 -5.69 -8.20
CA ALA A 131 -12.38 -6.82 -8.25
C ALA A 131 -12.62 -7.76 -7.06
N GLU A 132 -13.33 -8.86 -7.31
CA GLU A 132 -13.51 -9.99 -6.41
C GLU A 132 -12.83 -11.19 -7.06
N GLU A 133 -11.53 -11.33 -6.83
CA GLU A 133 -10.87 -12.64 -6.66
C GLU A 133 -9.46 -12.40 -6.13
N GLN A 134 -9.27 -12.66 -4.83
CA GLN A 134 -7.94 -12.56 -4.24
C GLN A 134 -7.01 -13.65 -4.82
N PRO A 135 -5.71 -13.39 -5.01
CA PRO A 135 -4.82 -14.30 -5.71
C PRO A 135 -4.70 -15.65 -4.99
N VAL A 136 -4.60 -16.76 -5.73
CA VAL A 136 -4.44 -18.09 -5.14
C VAL A 136 -3.10 -18.25 -4.40
N MET A 137 -2.10 -17.46 -4.81
CA MET A 137 -0.76 -17.43 -4.23
C MET A 137 -0.28 -15.99 -4.07
N LEU A 138 0.36 -15.70 -2.94
CA LEU A 138 0.99 -14.41 -2.64
C LEU A 138 2.50 -14.60 -2.55
N GLN A 139 3.25 -13.66 -3.09
CA GLN A 139 4.68 -13.52 -2.81
C GLN A 139 4.87 -12.36 -1.84
N LEU A 140 5.43 -12.64 -0.68
CA LEU A 140 5.71 -11.66 0.35
C LEU A 140 7.22 -11.47 0.44
N GLY A 141 7.69 -10.23 0.31
CA GLY A 141 9.12 -9.91 0.35
C GLY A 141 9.40 -8.75 1.29
N TYR A 142 10.47 -8.87 2.07
CA TYR A 142 11.01 -7.79 2.89
C TYR A 142 12.47 -7.55 2.54
N TYR A 143 12.76 -6.34 2.03
CA TYR A 143 14.09 -5.96 1.55
C TYR A 143 14.61 -4.75 2.32
N LYS A 144 15.52 -4.97 3.28
CA LYS A 144 16.13 -3.87 4.02
C LYS A 144 17.50 -4.22 4.60
N GLN A 145 18.51 -3.41 4.31
CA GLN A 145 19.84 -3.42 4.97
C GLN A 145 20.37 -4.82 5.33
N ASN A 146 20.74 -5.62 4.33
CA ASN A 146 21.24 -7.00 4.46
C ASN A 146 20.21 -8.04 4.98
N THR A 147 18.98 -7.63 5.29
CA THR A 147 17.86 -8.53 5.56
C THR A 147 17.01 -8.63 4.30
N ASN A 148 17.04 -9.81 3.67
CA ASN A 148 16.23 -10.11 2.49
C ASN A 148 15.39 -11.36 2.79
N VAL A 149 14.17 -11.15 3.29
CA VAL A 149 13.32 -12.25 3.77
C VAL A 149 12.12 -12.44 2.88
N HIS A 150 11.85 -13.68 2.50
CA HIS A 150 10.75 -14.02 1.60
C HIS A 150 9.78 -15.02 2.22
N ALA A 151 8.49 -14.88 1.90
CA ALA A 151 7.47 -15.86 2.21
C ALA A 151 6.49 -16.03 1.04
N ILE A 152 5.79 -17.15 1.04
CA ILE A 152 4.75 -17.49 0.08
C ILE A 152 3.45 -17.67 0.88
N GLY A 153 2.39 -17.01 0.45
CA GLY A 153 1.04 -17.24 0.96
C GLY A 153 0.25 -18.15 0.04
N PHE A 154 -0.36 -19.20 0.57
CA PHE A 154 -1.28 -20.06 -0.16
C PHE A 154 -2.71 -19.79 0.29
N ARG A 155 -3.60 -19.48 -0.65
CA ARG A 155 -5.02 -19.29 -0.36
C ARG A 155 -5.69 -20.64 -0.09
N GLU A 156 -6.27 -20.78 1.08
CA GLU A 156 -7.04 -21.95 1.51
C GLU A 156 -8.49 -21.87 0.98
N GLU A 157 -9.23 -22.98 1.04
CA GLU A 157 -10.61 -23.08 0.55
C GLU A 157 -11.58 -22.08 1.24
N ASP A 158 -11.28 -21.71 2.49
CA ASP A 158 -12.07 -20.74 3.27
C ASP A 158 -11.72 -19.27 2.98
N GLY A 159 -10.78 -19.02 2.06
CA GLY A 159 -10.33 -17.69 1.64
C GLY A 159 -9.20 -17.11 2.48
N THR A 160 -8.78 -17.78 3.55
CA THR A 160 -7.61 -17.37 4.35
C THR A 160 -6.30 -17.74 3.63
N TYR A 161 -5.18 -17.17 4.07
CA TYR A 161 -3.86 -17.48 3.56
C TYR A 161 -3.00 -18.17 4.59
N ARG A 162 -2.44 -19.31 4.21
CA ARG A 162 -1.36 -19.97 4.95
C ARG A 162 -0.02 -19.43 4.47
N ILE A 163 0.69 -18.73 5.36
CA ILE A 163 1.98 -18.11 5.03
C ILE A 163 3.12 -19.03 5.45
N VAL A 164 4.02 -19.30 4.50
CA VAL A 164 5.23 -20.10 4.71
C VAL A 164 6.47 -19.32 4.30
N LEU A 165 7.55 -19.45 5.05
CA LEU A 165 8.84 -18.86 4.73
C LEU A 165 9.45 -19.52 3.50
N ASN A 166 9.92 -18.74 2.53
CA ASN A 166 10.62 -19.22 1.36
C ASN A 166 12.12 -19.38 1.66
N GLU A 167 12.51 -20.58 2.06
CA GLU A 167 13.87 -20.91 2.51
C GLU A 167 14.91 -21.01 1.38
N GLU A 168 14.52 -20.91 0.11
CA GLU A 168 15.45 -21.10 -1.02
C GLU A 168 16.53 -20.00 -1.11
N GLU A 169 16.25 -18.78 -0.62
CA GLU A 169 17.18 -17.65 -0.59
C GLU A 169 17.69 -17.29 0.82
N ASP A 170 16.98 -17.70 1.88
CA ASP A 170 17.18 -17.29 3.28
C ASP A 170 18.06 -18.26 4.11
N ARG A 171 19.18 -18.73 3.54
CA ARG A 171 20.04 -19.76 4.16
C ARG A 171 20.67 -19.39 5.51
N GLU A 172 20.62 -18.12 5.93
CA GLU A 172 21.25 -17.63 7.16
C GLU A 172 20.40 -17.87 8.43
N LEU A 173 19.18 -18.41 8.31
CA LEU A 173 18.21 -18.50 9.43
C LEU A 173 18.08 -19.88 10.10
N PHE A 174 18.90 -20.85 9.72
CA PHE A 174 18.91 -22.18 10.34
C PHE A 174 19.69 -22.20 11.68
N ASP A 175 19.23 -21.44 12.69
CA ASP A 175 19.59 -21.78 14.08
C ASP A 175 18.55 -21.32 15.13
N SER A 176 17.32 -21.85 15.07
CA SER A 176 16.51 -22.03 16.29
C SER A 176 15.44 -23.12 16.14
N ARG A 177 15.79 -24.33 16.58
CA ARG A 177 14.92 -25.37 17.19
C ARG A 177 13.42 -25.43 16.78
N LEU A 178 13.11 -25.62 15.51
CA LEU A 178 11.75 -26.04 15.10
C LEU A 178 11.78 -27.32 14.25
N SER A 179 10.83 -28.18 14.55
CA SER A 179 10.74 -29.59 14.16
C SER A 179 10.23 -29.76 12.73
N ARG A 180 10.93 -30.59 11.95
CA ARG A 180 10.54 -31.11 10.63
C ARG A 180 9.07 -31.54 10.54
N ARG A 181 8.34 -31.05 9.54
CA ARG A 181 7.36 -31.82 8.76
C ARG A 181 7.06 -31.17 7.40
N GLU A 182 7.52 -31.89 6.37
CA GLU A 182 6.91 -32.07 5.04
C GLU A 182 6.56 -30.82 4.19
N VAL A 183 7.59 -30.38 3.45
CA VAL A 183 7.60 -29.76 2.10
C VAL A 183 6.57 -28.66 1.80
N GLU A 184 6.98 -27.43 2.12
CA GLU A 184 6.86 -26.16 1.36
C GLU A 184 7.11 -25.03 2.37
N GLY A 185 8.39 -24.71 2.63
CA GLY A 185 8.77 -23.65 3.58
C GLY A 185 8.45 -23.88 5.07
N THR A 186 8.92 -22.99 5.94
CA THR A 186 8.55 -22.99 7.37
C THR A 186 7.25 -22.23 7.57
N TYR A 187 6.22 -22.88 8.11
CA TYR A 187 4.95 -22.20 8.45
C TYR A 187 5.18 -21.04 9.42
N LEU A 188 4.62 -19.87 9.08
CA LEU A 188 4.68 -18.67 9.91
C LEU A 188 3.37 -18.44 10.65
N PHE A 189 2.28 -18.19 9.92
CA PHE A 189 0.96 -17.86 10.47
C PHE A 189 -0.14 -17.98 9.40
N MET A 190 -1.40 -17.88 9.85
CA MET A 190 -2.57 -17.69 8.98
C MET A 190 -2.92 -16.20 8.88
N ALA A 191 -3.35 -15.75 7.72
CA ALA A 191 -3.88 -14.41 7.50
C ALA A 191 -5.31 -14.49 6.93
N PRO A 192 -6.24 -13.62 7.39
CA PRO A 192 -7.63 -13.66 6.92
C PRO A 192 -7.79 -13.26 5.45
N ASP A 193 -6.86 -12.46 4.91
CA ASP A 193 -6.85 -11.96 3.54
C ASP A 193 -5.42 -11.57 3.11
N ALA A 194 -5.26 -11.22 1.84
CA ALA A 194 -3.97 -10.86 1.25
C ALA A 194 -3.30 -9.62 1.87
N SER A 195 -4.08 -8.59 2.23
CA SER A 195 -3.53 -7.38 2.85
C SER A 195 -3.00 -7.70 4.25
N SER A 196 -3.77 -8.46 5.04
CA SER A 196 -3.37 -8.94 6.35
C SER A 196 -2.14 -9.86 6.27
N ALA A 197 -1.98 -10.63 5.20
CA ALA A 197 -0.80 -11.46 4.98
C ALA A 197 0.48 -10.62 4.87
N HIS A 198 0.46 -9.53 4.11
CA HIS A 198 1.59 -8.61 3.97
C HIS A 198 1.91 -7.91 5.29
N GLN A 199 0.89 -7.42 6.00
CA GLN A 199 1.07 -6.75 7.29
C GLN A 199 1.68 -7.69 8.34
N LEU A 200 1.07 -8.86 8.55
CA LEU A 200 1.55 -9.85 9.52
C LEU A 200 2.96 -10.35 9.16
N PHE A 201 3.28 -10.46 7.87
CA PHE A 201 4.64 -10.81 7.44
C PHE A 201 5.63 -9.71 7.76
N HIS A 202 5.30 -8.45 7.49
CA HIS A 202 6.13 -7.31 7.88
C HIS A 202 6.40 -7.31 9.39
N GLU A 203 5.36 -7.43 10.21
CA GLU A 203 5.48 -7.49 11.68
C GLU A 203 6.35 -8.67 12.14
N TRP A 204 6.15 -9.84 11.53
CA TRP A 204 6.96 -11.02 11.81
C TRP A 204 8.44 -10.79 11.46
N VAL A 205 8.73 -10.19 10.30
CA VAL A 205 10.11 -9.87 9.91
C VAL A 205 10.73 -8.85 10.88
N MET A 206 9.99 -7.81 11.26
CA MET A 206 10.46 -6.81 12.22
C MET A 206 10.74 -7.45 13.60
N GLY A 207 9.88 -8.36 14.06
CA GLY A 207 10.02 -9.04 15.35
C GLY A 207 11.17 -10.05 15.42
N ASN A 208 11.54 -10.68 14.30
CA ASN A 208 12.51 -11.79 14.26
C ASN A 208 13.84 -11.44 13.58
N HIS A 209 13.88 -10.46 12.66
CA HIS A 209 15.03 -10.22 11.78
C HIS A 209 15.60 -8.79 11.81
N THR A 210 14.97 -7.85 12.53
CA THR A 210 15.60 -6.53 12.75
C THR A 210 16.25 -6.43 14.13
N PRO A 211 17.46 -5.85 14.25
CA PRO A 211 18.23 -5.81 15.49
C PRO A 211 17.62 -4.94 16.62
N TYR A 212 16.47 -4.31 16.40
CA TYR A 212 15.90 -3.30 17.30
C TYR A 212 15.52 -3.81 18.70
N ARG A 213 15.38 -5.13 18.91
CA ARG A 213 15.17 -5.68 20.27
C ARG A 213 16.45 -5.96 21.07
N SER A 214 17.61 -6.02 20.42
CA SER A 214 18.87 -6.32 21.11
C SER A 214 19.58 -5.08 21.69
N ALA A 215 19.29 -3.88 21.18
CA ALA A 215 19.96 -2.66 21.62
C ALA A 215 19.31 -1.95 22.82
N ILE A 216 18.06 -2.29 23.18
CA ILE A 216 17.35 -1.63 24.30
C ILE A 216 17.55 -2.37 25.64
N ASN A 217 17.97 -3.64 25.61
CA ASN A 217 18.24 -4.43 26.83
C ASN A 217 19.73 -4.56 27.20
N LEU A 218 20.62 -3.82 26.54
CA LEU A 218 22.06 -3.79 26.86
C LEU A 218 22.52 -2.47 27.50
N SER A 219 21.60 -1.55 27.85
CA SER A 219 21.95 -0.31 28.55
C SER A 219 21.46 -0.24 30.00
N SER A 220 21.18 -1.37 30.65
CA SER A 220 20.82 -1.40 32.08
C SER A 220 21.73 -2.29 32.94
N GLU A 221 22.80 -2.84 32.37
CA GLU A 221 23.85 -3.54 33.13
C GLU A 221 25.21 -3.08 32.63
N ASP A 222 25.55 -1.83 32.92
CA ASP A 222 26.92 -1.34 33.14
C ASP A 222 26.84 0.18 33.31
N ASP A 223 26.47 0.65 34.50
CA ASP A 223 27.04 1.86 35.10
C ASP A 223 26.61 1.99 36.58
N VAL A 224 27.60 1.74 37.45
CA VAL A 224 27.75 2.02 38.91
C VAL A 224 27.16 1.04 39.92
#